data_AF-A0A6I8PBW4-F1
#
_entry.id   AF-A0A6I8PBW4-F1
#
_cell.length_a   1.000
_cell.length_b   1.000
_cell.length_c   1.000
_cell.angle_alpha   90.00
_cell.angle_beta   90.00
_cell.angle_gamma   90.00
#
_symmetry.space_group_name_H-M   'P 1'
#
loop_
_entity.id
_entity.type
_entity.pdbx_description
1 polymer ?
#
loop_
_entity_poly.entity_id
_entity_poly.type
_entity_poly.pdbx_seq_one_letter_code
_entity_poly.pdbx_strand_id
1 'polypeptide(L)'
;MGGTGRLLLLLGLAAVATAGPPEAEKKYREAVSLALDAYNRGLTGSSAFRLLEPSQLKPDLPRGHLKFKIKETVCPVAEKCQQRECDFKEDGLERDCSGIFLAPSDTRIMVLSCRPAGGRRLRRSSGSEEPDWSKVPSKYREMYENAKYDIIANILRNF
;
A
#
# COMPACT_ATOMS: atom_id res chain seq x y z
N MET A 1 -70.38 -23.92 -23.95
CA MET A 1 -69.01 -23.67 -23.44
C MET A 1 -68.33 -22.71 -24.40
N GLY A 2 -67.62 -21.66 -24.04
CA GLY A 2 -67.27 -20.99 -22.79
C GLY A 2 -66.71 -19.63 -23.22
N GLY A 3 -66.91 -18.59 -22.42
CA GLY A 3 -66.50 -17.25 -22.84
C GLY A 3 -66.27 -16.34 -21.64
N THR A 4 -65.24 -15.50 -21.80
CA THR A 4 -64.72 -14.48 -20.88
C THR A 4 -63.74 -14.97 -19.81
N GLY A 5 -62.49 -15.18 -20.24
CA GLY A 5 -61.35 -15.12 -19.33
C GLY A 5 -61.12 -13.69 -18.86
N ARG A 6 -61.17 -13.45 -17.55
CA ARG A 6 -60.74 -12.18 -16.94
C ARG A 6 -59.21 -12.19 -16.81
N LEU A 7 -58.55 -11.33 -17.57
CA LEU A 7 -57.10 -11.13 -17.47
C LEU A 7 -56.83 -10.15 -16.31
N LEU A 8 -56.27 -10.65 -15.21
CA LEU A 8 -55.81 -9.81 -14.10
C LEU A 8 -54.40 -9.28 -14.42
N LEU A 9 -54.31 -7.98 -14.70
CA LEU A 9 -53.04 -7.27 -14.83
C LEU A 9 -52.56 -6.84 -13.43
N LEU A 10 -51.58 -7.57 -12.88
CA LEU A 10 -50.86 -7.15 -11.68
C LEU A 10 -49.73 -6.20 -12.10
N LEU A 11 -49.87 -4.91 -11.80
CA LEU A 11 -48.78 -3.94 -11.90
C LEU A 11 -47.77 -4.20 -10.78
N GLY A 12 -46.59 -4.74 -11.13
CA GLY A 12 -45.47 -4.84 -10.22
C GLY A 12 -44.78 -3.49 -10.06
N LEU A 13 -44.77 -2.93 -8.84
CA LEU A 13 -43.87 -1.83 -8.50
C LEU A 13 -42.43 -2.35 -8.48
N ALA A 14 -41.68 -2.06 -9.54
CA ALA A 14 -40.23 -2.21 -9.52
C ALA A 14 -39.64 -1.09 -8.67
N ALA A 15 -39.37 -1.36 -7.40
CA ALA A 15 -38.49 -0.52 -6.60
C ALA A 15 -37.07 -0.63 -7.19
N VAL A 16 -36.68 0.36 -7.99
CA VAL A 16 -35.29 0.50 -8.43
C VAL A 16 -34.49 0.93 -7.21
N ALA A 17 -33.96 -0.05 -6.47
CA ALA A 17 -32.93 0.22 -5.48
C ALA A 17 -31.70 0.70 -6.25
N THR A 18 -31.41 2.00 -6.20
CA THR A 18 -30.12 2.53 -6.63
C THR A 18 -29.07 2.00 -5.65
N ALA A 19 -28.52 0.83 -5.94
CA ALA A 19 -27.51 0.20 -5.10
C ALA A 19 -26.21 1.00 -5.21
N GLY A 20 -25.89 1.76 -4.16
CA GLY A 20 -24.55 2.30 -3.96
C GLY A 20 -23.53 1.16 -3.77
N PRO A 21 -22.22 1.46 -3.77
CA PRO A 21 -21.19 0.44 -3.59
C PRO A 21 -21.39 -0.29 -2.25
N PRO A 22 -21.15 -1.60 -2.21
CA PRO A 22 -21.32 -2.38 -0.99
C PRO A 22 -20.44 -1.82 0.15
N GLU A 23 -20.90 -1.95 1.39
CA GLU A 23 -20.22 -1.40 2.59
C GLU A 23 -18.74 -1.80 2.67
N ALA A 24 -18.41 -3.03 2.26
CA ALA A 24 -17.04 -3.53 2.20
C ALA A 24 -16.15 -2.72 1.24
N GLU A 25 -16.68 -2.30 0.09
CA GLU A 25 -15.94 -1.50 -0.88
C GLU A 25 -15.72 -0.07 -0.36
N LYS A 26 -16.71 0.50 0.33
CA LYS A 26 -16.56 1.81 0.99
C LYS A 26 -15.42 1.75 2.03
N LYS A 27 -15.43 0.75 2.91
CA LYS A 27 -14.35 0.54 3.92
C LYS A 27 -13.00 0.32 3.26
N TYR A 28 -12.95 -0.40 2.14
CA TYR A 28 -11.72 -0.60 1.38
C TYR A 28 -11.16 0.73 0.85
N ARG A 29 -12.00 1.57 0.24
CA ARG A 29 -11.60 2.89 -0.27
C ARG A 29 -11.11 3.81 0.84
N GLU A 30 -11.80 3.83 1.99
CA GLU A 30 -11.37 4.59 3.17
C GLU A 30 -9.99 4.11 3.67
N ALA A 31 -9.77 2.80 3.73
CA ALA A 31 -8.49 2.22 4.13
C ALA A 31 -7.35 2.55 3.15
N VAL A 32 -7.63 2.54 1.84
CA VAL A 32 -6.67 2.96 0.81
C VAL A 32 -6.33 4.44 0.95
N SER A 33 -7.33 5.30 1.22
CA SER A 33 -7.08 6.71 1.50
C SER A 33 -6.14 6.87 2.68
N LEU A 34 -6.45 6.25 3.83
CA LEU A 34 -5.59 6.33 5.02
C LEU A 34 -4.16 5.85 4.74
N ALA A 35 -3.99 4.80 3.95
CA ALA A 35 -2.68 4.30 3.53
C ALA A 35 -1.92 5.30 2.66
N LEU A 36 -2.59 5.91 1.69
CA LEU A 36 -2.01 6.96 0.84
C LEU A 36 -1.60 8.19 1.67
N ASP A 37 -2.42 8.55 2.65
CA ASP A 37 -2.13 9.67 3.57
C ASP A 37 -0.93 9.39 4.47
N ALA A 38 -0.80 8.16 4.95
CA ALA A 38 0.40 7.76 5.69
C ALA A 38 1.65 7.78 4.79
N TYR A 39 1.54 7.30 3.54
CA TYR A 39 2.64 7.30 2.59
C TYR A 39 3.14 8.71 2.26
N ASN A 40 2.24 9.63 1.90
CA ASN A 40 2.61 11.00 1.54
C ASN A 40 3.18 11.79 2.72
N ARG A 41 2.70 11.56 3.95
CA ARG A 41 3.25 12.22 5.15
C ARG A 41 4.75 11.94 5.36
N GLY A 42 5.24 10.78 4.94
CA GLY A 42 6.67 10.43 5.01
C GLY A 42 7.55 11.11 3.97
N LEU A 43 6.98 11.87 3.03
CA LEU A 43 7.68 12.45 1.87
C LEU A 43 7.76 13.99 1.92
N THR A 44 7.89 14.57 3.12
CA THR A 44 7.91 16.02 3.32
C THR A 44 8.86 16.73 2.34
N GLY A 45 8.36 17.75 1.63
CA GLY A 45 9.13 18.52 0.65
C GLY A 45 9.27 17.89 -0.74
N SER A 46 8.69 16.70 -0.98
CA SER A 46 8.66 16.04 -2.29
C SER A 46 7.30 16.18 -2.98
N SER A 47 7.19 15.70 -4.22
CA SER A 47 5.91 15.54 -4.92
C SER A 47 4.98 14.57 -4.17
N ALA A 48 3.70 14.88 -4.13
CA ALA A 48 2.67 13.97 -3.62
C ALA A 48 2.43 12.81 -4.59
N PHE A 49 1.87 11.72 -4.07
CA PHE A 49 1.36 10.63 -4.87
C PHE A 49 -0.16 10.59 -4.78
N ARG A 50 -0.82 10.27 -5.90
CA ARG A 50 -2.25 9.96 -5.91
C ARG A 50 -2.52 8.58 -6.50
N LEU A 51 -3.70 8.07 -6.22
CA LEU A 51 -4.18 6.80 -6.72
C LEU A 51 -4.32 6.83 -8.27
N LEU A 52 -3.73 5.85 -8.96
CA LEU A 52 -3.73 5.73 -10.43
C LEU A 52 -5.13 5.40 -10.97
N GLU A 53 -5.80 4.44 -10.33
CA GLU A 53 -7.11 3.91 -10.70
C GLU A 53 -7.99 3.82 -9.45
N PRO A 54 -9.32 3.93 -9.57
CA PRO A 54 -10.22 3.72 -8.45
C PRO A 54 -9.89 2.40 -7.76
N SER A 55 -9.58 2.44 -6.46
CA SER A 55 -9.19 1.26 -5.72
C SER A 55 -10.41 0.36 -5.55
N GLN A 56 -10.41 -0.76 -6.26
CA GLN A 56 -11.46 -1.78 -6.20
C GLN A 56 -11.03 -2.90 -5.27
N LEU A 57 -11.97 -3.34 -4.41
CA LEU A 57 -11.77 -4.54 -3.61
C LEU A 57 -11.79 -5.74 -4.55
N LYS A 58 -10.69 -6.50 -4.59
CA LYS A 58 -10.61 -7.72 -5.39
C LYS A 58 -11.15 -8.91 -4.60
N PRO A 59 -11.94 -9.82 -5.21
CA PRO A 59 -12.54 -10.96 -4.49
C PRO A 59 -11.52 -11.91 -3.86
N ASP A 60 -10.33 -12.02 -4.46
CA ASP A 60 -9.23 -12.88 -4.03
C ASP A 60 -8.35 -12.26 -2.93
N LEU A 61 -8.57 -10.98 -2.60
CA LEU A 61 -7.77 -10.28 -1.62
C LEU A 61 -8.22 -10.67 -0.19
N PRO A 62 -7.32 -11.19 0.67
CA PRO A 62 -7.71 -11.58 2.02
C PRO A 62 -8.23 -10.37 2.82
N ARG A 63 -9.13 -10.62 3.79
CA ARG A 63 -9.68 -9.56 4.64
C ARG A 63 -8.57 -8.78 5.34
N GLY A 64 -8.66 -7.45 5.31
CA GLY A 64 -7.66 -6.57 5.92
C GLY A 64 -6.39 -6.34 5.07
N HIS A 65 -6.32 -6.89 3.87
CA HIS A 65 -5.25 -6.59 2.92
C HIS A 65 -5.67 -5.48 1.95
N LEU A 66 -4.69 -4.69 1.51
CA LEU A 66 -4.82 -3.64 0.52
C LEU A 66 -3.91 -3.92 -0.67
N LYS A 67 -4.38 -3.62 -1.88
CA LYS A 67 -3.55 -3.64 -3.10
C LYS A 67 -4.00 -2.54 -4.05
N PHE A 68 -3.10 -1.60 -4.32
CA PHE A 68 -3.42 -0.42 -5.13
C PHE A 68 -2.17 0.15 -5.79
N LYS A 69 -2.36 0.99 -6.81
CA LYS A 69 -1.30 1.67 -7.53
C LYS A 69 -1.37 3.17 -7.32
N ILE A 70 -0.22 3.80 -7.18
CA ILE A 70 -0.11 5.24 -7.02
C ILE A 70 0.88 5.80 -8.04
N LYS A 71 0.71 7.06 -8.42
CA LYS A 71 1.62 7.78 -9.31
C LYS A 71 1.91 9.18 -8.77
N GLU A 72 3.14 9.60 -8.98
CA GLU A 72 3.65 10.93 -8.61
C GLU A 72 2.84 12.04 -9.33
N THR A 73 2.55 13.10 -8.59
CA THR A 73 1.81 14.27 -9.08
C THR A 73 2.72 15.47 -9.25
N VAL A 74 2.19 16.54 -9.85
CA VAL A 74 2.90 17.82 -9.98
C VAL A 74 2.86 18.65 -8.69
N CYS A 75 1.99 18.29 -7.74
CA CYS A 75 1.84 19.04 -6.49
C CYS A 75 2.85 18.54 -5.45
N PRO A 76 3.46 19.44 -4.67
CA PRO A 76 4.19 19.03 -3.49
C PRO A 76 3.26 18.40 -2.45
N VAL A 77 3.82 17.60 -1.55
CA VAL A 77 3.12 17.12 -0.35
C VAL A 77 2.75 18.33 0.52
N ALA A 78 1.53 18.81 0.35
CA ALA A 78 0.85 19.65 1.31
C ALA A 78 -0.02 18.77 2.22
N GLU A 79 -0.20 19.20 3.47
CA GLU A 79 -0.99 18.49 4.51
C GLU A 79 -2.46 18.22 4.08
N LYS A 80 -2.92 18.83 2.96
CA LYS A 80 -4.29 18.72 2.41
C LYS A 80 -4.33 18.30 0.93
N CYS A 81 -3.24 17.76 0.37
CA CYS A 81 -3.17 17.48 -1.07
C CYS A 81 -4.10 16.34 -1.53
N GLN A 82 -4.64 15.51 -0.63
CA GLN A 82 -5.65 14.49 -0.99
C GLN A 82 -7.00 15.05 -1.47
N GLN A 83 -7.28 16.31 -1.21
CA GLN A 83 -8.61 16.90 -1.47
C GLN A 83 -8.67 17.74 -2.76
N ARG A 84 -7.52 18.02 -3.40
CA ARG A 84 -7.50 18.75 -4.67
C ARG A 84 -7.21 17.79 -5.81
N GLU A 85 -7.92 17.97 -6.91
CA GLU A 85 -7.56 17.38 -8.20
C GLU A 85 -6.15 17.84 -8.55
N CYS A 86 -5.17 16.97 -8.34
CA CYS A 86 -3.79 17.22 -8.72
C CYS A 86 -3.43 16.29 -9.87
N ASP A 87 -2.93 16.88 -10.95
CA ASP A 87 -2.55 16.15 -12.13
C ASP A 87 -1.36 15.24 -11.87
N PHE A 88 -1.34 14.12 -12.59
CA PHE A 88 -0.17 13.28 -12.63
C PHE A 88 0.95 14.01 -13.36
N LYS A 89 2.16 13.83 -12.87
CA LYS A 89 3.35 14.18 -13.64
C LYS A 89 3.45 13.21 -14.83
N GLU A 90 3.73 13.70 -16.03
CA GLU A 90 3.77 12.87 -17.25
C GLU A 90 4.72 11.66 -17.06
N ASP A 91 5.96 11.94 -16.69
CA ASP A 91 6.99 10.94 -16.31
C ASP A 91 7.00 10.63 -14.80
N GLY A 92 5.85 10.77 -14.15
CA GLY A 92 5.71 10.54 -12.71
C GLY A 92 6.02 9.09 -12.33
N LEU A 93 6.71 8.92 -11.21
CA LEU A 93 7.03 7.59 -10.69
C LEU A 93 5.74 6.83 -10.32
N GLU A 94 5.60 5.61 -10.83
CA GLU A 94 4.53 4.70 -10.45
C GLU A 94 5.00 3.71 -9.37
N ARG A 95 4.11 3.42 -8.42
CA ARG A 95 4.36 2.44 -7.36
C ARG A 95 3.22 1.43 -7.24
N ASP A 96 3.60 0.17 -7.13
CA ASP A 96 2.73 -0.92 -6.70
C ASP A 96 2.75 -1.00 -5.17
N CYS A 97 1.62 -0.75 -4.53
CA CYS A 97 1.47 -0.74 -3.08
C CYS A 97 0.66 -1.94 -2.57
N SER A 98 1.10 -2.49 -1.45
CA SER A 98 0.41 -3.53 -0.68
C SER A 98 0.38 -3.13 0.79
N GLY A 99 -0.76 -3.35 1.45
CA GLY A 99 -0.91 -3.09 2.88
C GLY A 99 -1.58 -4.24 3.62
N ILE A 100 -1.35 -4.33 4.93
CA ILE A 100 -2.05 -5.25 5.83
C ILE A 100 -2.36 -4.55 7.16
N PHE A 101 -3.58 -4.74 7.67
CA PHE A 101 -3.94 -4.35 9.03
C PHE A 101 -3.69 -5.50 10.00
N LEU A 102 -2.90 -5.21 11.03
CA LEU A 102 -2.63 -6.08 12.16
C LEU A 102 -3.32 -5.50 13.40
N ALA A 103 -3.83 -6.35 14.29
CA ALA A 103 -4.47 -5.91 15.53
C ALA A 103 -3.85 -6.62 16.75
N PRO A 104 -2.56 -6.40 17.07
CA PRO A 104 -1.98 -6.90 18.31
C PRO A 104 -2.55 -6.14 19.52
N SER A 105 -3.15 -6.86 20.46
CA SER A 105 -3.51 -6.39 21.82
C SER A 105 -4.10 -4.97 21.84
N ASP A 106 -5.27 -4.80 21.21
CA ASP A 106 -6.05 -3.56 21.10
C ASP A 106 -5.45 -2.39 20.30
N THR A 107 -4.22 -2.53 19.78
CA THR A 107 -3.63 -1.54 18.86
C THR A 107 -3.82 -2.00 17.42
N ARG A 108 -4.40 -1.14 16.57
CA ARG A 108 -4.45 -1.40 15.12
C ARG A 108 -3.23 -0.80 14.45
N ILE A 109 -2.42 -1.66 13.84
CA ILE A 109 -1.21 -1.30 13.11
C ILE A 109 -1.46 -1.57 11.63
N MET A 110 -1.08 -0.64 10.76
CA MET A 110 -1.07 -0.84 9.32
C MET A 110 0.37 -0.92 8.84
N VAL A 111 0.72 -2.03 8.17
CA VAL A 111 2.01 -2.18 7.51
C VAL A 111 1.80 -1.92 6.01
N LEU A 112 2.50 -0.92 5.46
CA LEU A 112 2.41 -0.51 4.06
C LEU A 112 3.76 -0.69 3.37
N SER A 113 3.75 -1.28 2.16
CA SER A 113 4.92 -1.43 1.30
C SER A 113 4.58 -0.97 -0.11
N CYS A 114 5.36 -0.05 -0.66
CA CYS A 114 5.24 0.44 -2.03
C CYS A 114 6.55 0.23 -2.79
N ARG A 115 6.48 -0.39 -3.98
CA ARG A 115 7.64 -0.70 -4.83
C ARG A 115 7.49 -0.04 -6.20
N PRO A 116 8.57 0.32 -6.92
CA PRO A 116 8.45 0.80 -8.30
C PRO A 116 7.61 -0.17 -9.16
N ALA A 117 6.63 0.36 -9.89
CA ALA A 117 5.83 -0.42 -10.81
C ALA A 117 6.66 -0.81 -12.05
N GLY A 118 6.44 -2.01 -12.59
CA GLY A 118 7.10 -2.43 -13.84
C GLY A 118 8.59 -2.74 -13.73
N GLY A 119 9.00 -3.35 -12.62
CA GLY A 119 10.40 -3.58 -12.27
C GLY A 119 11.32 -3.99 -13.44
N ARG A 120 12.16 -3.06 -13.89
CA ARG A 120 13.57 -3.40 -13.94
C ARG A 120 13.95 -3.69 -12.49
N ARG A 121 14.00 -4.99 -12.14
CA ARG A 121 14.92 -5.42 -11.10
C ARG A 121 16.25 -4.81 -11.54
N LEU A 122 16.69 -3.71 -10.90
CA LEU A 122 18.10 -3.67 -10.61
C LEU A 122 18.32 -5.00 -9.92
N ARG A 123 18.99 -5.92 -10.62
CA ARG A 123 19.77 -6.95 -9.95
C ARG A 123 20.69 -6.16 -9.05
N ARG A 124 20.21 -5.79 -7.86
CA ARG A 124 21.07 -5.79 -6.70
C ARG A 124 21.49 -7.23 -6.69
N SER A 125 22.68 -7.51 -7.21
CA SER A 125 23.33 -8.78 -6.95
C SER A 125 23.14 -8.97 -5.46
N SER A 126 22.28 -9.91 -5.08
CA SER A 126 22.32 -10.51 -3.76
C SER A 126 23.56 -11.42 -3.73
N GLY A 127 24.69 -10.91 -4.20
CA GLY A 127 25.99 -11.35 -3.78
C GLY A 127 26.18 -10.66 -2.45
N SER A 128 25.85 -11.36 -1.37
CA SER A 128 26.76 -11.31 -0.23
C SER A 128 28.08 -11.90 -0.73
N GLU A 129 28.84 -11.12 -1.51
CA GLU A 129 30.25 -11.39 -1.65
C GLU A 129 30.79 -11.16 -0.25
N GLU A 130 31.14 -12.25 0.44
CA GLU A 130 31.89 -12.13 1.68
C GLU A 130 33.09 -11.22 1.37
N PRO A 131 33.35 -10.20 2.22
CA PRO A 131 34.53 -9.37 2.04
C PRO A 131 35.76 -10.27 1.97
N ASP A 132 36.59 -10.11 0.95
CA ASP A 132 37.87 -10.81 0.87
C ASP A 132 38.80 -10.27 1.96
N TRP A 133 38.71 -10.88 3.15
CA TRP A 133 39.42 -10.49 4.36
C TRP A 133 40.93 -10.54 4.20
N SER A 134 41.45 -11.25 3.19
CA SER A 134 42.88 -11.35 2.92
C SER A 134 43.48 -10.05 2.39
N LYS A 135 42.66 -9.16 1.81
CA LYS A 135 43.06 -7.84 1.30
C LYS A 135 42.90 -6.70 2.31
N VAL A 136 42.28 -6.96 3.45
CA VAL A 136 41.99 -5.94 4.47
C VAL A 136 43.20 -5.77 5.39
N PRO A 137 43.76 -4.55 5.55
CA PRO A 137 44.84 -4.31 6.50
C PRO A 137 44.43 -4.67 7.93
N SER A 138 45.37 -5.21 8.72
CA SER A 138 45.13 -5.75 10.06
C SER A 138 44.37 -4.81 11.00
N LYS A 139 44.69 -3.51 10.95
CA LYS A 139 44.03 -2.45 11.74
C LYS A 139 42.51 -2.40 11.55
N TYR A 140 42.01 -2.68 10.35
CA TYR A 140 40.57 -2.66 10.07
C TYR A 140 39.89 -3.98 10.44
N ARG A 141 40.64 -5.10 10.41
CA ARG A 141 40.14 -6.41 10.88
C ARG A 141 39.90 -6.38 12.39
N GLU A 142 40.82 -5.79 13.14
CA GLU A 142 40.70 -5.62 14.59
C GLU A 142 39.50 -4.73 14.97
N MET A 143 39.29 -3.62 14.25
CA MET A 143 38.11 -2.77 14.44
C MET A 143 36.79 -3.53 14.19
N TYR A 144 36.73 -4.36 13.15
CA TYR A 144 35.52 -5.12 12.80
C TYR A 144 35.19 -6.20 13.84
N GLU A 145 36.19 -6.97 14.27
CA GLU A 145 35.96 -8.03 15.27
C GLU A 145 35.51 -7.45 16.60
N ASN A 146 36.12 -6.37 17.09
CA ASN A 146 35.70 -5.72 18.32
C ASN A 146 34.24 -5.23 18.24
N ALA A 147 33.86 -4.58 17.14
CA ALA A 147 32.50 -4.09 16.94
C ALA A 147 31.46 -5.22 16.86
N LYS A 148 31.81 -6.37 16.29
CA LYS A 148 30.92 -7.53 16.14
C LYS A 148 30.50 -8.10 17.49
N TYR A 149 31.44 -8.25 18.43
CA TYR A 149 31.15 -8.75 19.76
C TYR A 149 30.48 -7.69 20.65
N ASP A 150 30.78 -6.41 20.45
CA ASP A 150 30.11 -5.31 21.16
C ASP A 150 28.61 -5.24 20.87
N ILE A 151 28.21 -5.39 19.61
CA ILE A 151 26.79 -5.42 19.22
C ILE A 151 26.07 -6.59 19.88
N ILE A 152 26.67 -7.79 19.83
CA ILE A 152 26.08 -8.99 20.43
C ILE A 152 25.93 -8.82 21.95
N ALA A 153 26.98 -8.34 22.63
CA ALA A 153 26.95 -8.12 24.08
C ALA A 153 25.94 -7.04 24.49
N ASN A 154 25.68 -6.04 23.65
CA ASN A 154 24.69 -5.00 23.93
C ASN A 154 23.24 -5.50 23.77
N ILE A 155 23.01 -6.44 22.85
CA ILE A 155 21.71 -7.09 22.68
C ILE A 155 21.45 -8.06 23.85
N LEU A 156 22.43 -8.91 24.17
CA LEU A 156 22.30 -9.90 25.25
C LEU A 156 22.21 -9.29 26.65
N ARG A 157 22.58 -8.01 26.84
CA ARG A 157 22.38 -7.28 28.09
C ARG A 157 20.94 -6.83 28.35
N ASN A 158 20.08 -6.86 27.33
CA ASN A 158 18.67 -6.44 27.40
C ASN A 158 17.69 -7.63 27.48
N PHE A 159 18.20 -8.84 27.67
CA PHE A 159 17.45 -10.08 27.92
C PHE A 159 17.94 -10.71 29.23
#